data_AF-A0A645D612-F1
#
_entry.id   AF-A0A645D612-F1
#
_cell.length_a   1.000
_cell.length_b   1.000
_cell.length_c   1.000
_cell.angle_alpha   90.00
_cell.angle_beta   90.00
_cell.angle_gamma   90.00
#
_symmetry.space_group_name_H-M   'P 1'
#
loop_
_entity.id
_entity.type
_entity.pdbx_description
1 polymer ?
#
loop_
_entity_poly.entity_id
_entity_poly.type
_entity_poly.pdbx_seq_one_letter_code
_entity_poly.pdbx_strand_id
1 'polypeptide(L)'
;MYRLISEALTKDMKVLEIATGTGLIAVNVANSVESIIATDFSPKMIETAKKKGAPDNVHFSVEDATALSFPDHIFDAVYKR
;
A
#
# COMPACT_ATOMS: atom_id res chain seq x y z
N MET A 1 -1.88 -8.30 -13.77
CA MET A 1 -2.16 -7.06 -13.02
C MET A 1 -0.97 -6.68 -12.14
N TYR A 2 -0.59 -7.49 -11.14
CA TYR A 2 0.55 -7.17 -10.25
C TYR A 2 1.89 -6.95 -10.96
N ARG A 3 2.16 -7.74 -12.01
CA ARG A 3 3.39 -7.65 -12.80
C ARG A 3 3.64 -6.25 -13.37
N LEU A 4 2.61 -5.57 -13.88
CA LEU A 4 2.75 -4.23 -14.46
C LEU A 4 3.11 -3.19 -13.39
N ILE A 5 2.55 -3.34 -12.19
CA ILE A 5 2.87 -2.47 -11.05
C ILE A 5 4.32 -2.73 -10.63
N SER A 6 4.70 -4.00 -10.43
CA SER A 6 6.07 -4.38 -10.06
C SER A 6 7.13 -3.94 -11.07
N GLU A 7 6.83 -3.93 -12.38
CA GLU A 7 7.77 -3.49 -13.43
C GLU A 7 8.08 -1.98 -13.37
N ALA A 8 7.19 -1.18 -12.78
CA ALA A 8 7.39 0.26 -12.57
C ALA A 8 8.06 0.59 -11.22
N LEU A 9 8.32 -0.41 -10.37
CA LEU A 9 8.81 -0.24 -9.01
C LEU A 9 10.25 -0.75 -8.85
N THR A 10 10.99 -0.15 -7.92
CA THR A 10 12.34 -0.59 -7.55
C THR A 10 12.46 -0.82 -6.04
N LYS A 11 13.48 -1.60 -5.66
CA LYS A 11 13.71 -2.06 -4.27
C LYS A 11 13.93 -0.95 -3.25
N ASP A 12 14.23 0.26 -3.69
CA ASP A 12 14.50 1.41 -2.84
C ASP A 12 13.28 2.36 -2.72
N MET A 13 12.15 2.01 -3.35
CA MET A 13 10.96 2.86 -3.34
C MET A 13 10.11 2.65 -2.09
N LYS A 14 9.59 3.76 -1.56
CA LYS A 14 8.49 3.84 -0.60
C LYS A 14 7.20 4.12 -1.33
N VAL A 15 6.22 3.24 -1.18
CA VAL A 15 5.00 3.27 -2.00
C VAL A 15 3.75 3.48 -1.16
N LEU A 16 2.83 4.30 -1.67
CA LEU A 16 1.49 4.47 -1.12
C LEU A 16 0.46 3.78 -2.01
N GLU A 17 -0.31 2.85 -1.46
CA GLU A 17 -1.50 2.30 -2.11
C GLU A 17 -2.75 2.95 -1.52
N ILE A 18 -3.58 3.54 -2.39
CA ILE A 18 -4.88 4.11 -2.02
C ILE A 18 -6.00 3.12 -2.34
N ALA A 19 -6.95 2.97 -1.41
CA ALA A 19 -8.11 2.07 -1.51
C ALA A 19 -7.70 0.59 -1.67
N THR A 20 -6.82 0.12 -0.76
CA THR A 20 -6.24 -1.22 -0.82
C THR A 20 -7.25 -2.35 -0.58
N GLY A 21 -8.41 -2.05 0.02
CA GLY A 21 -9.36 -3.05 0.46
C GLY A 21 -8.69 -4.06 1.39
N THR A 22 -8.65 -5.32 0.98
CA THR A 22 -8.04 -6.40 1.78
C THR A 22 -6.54 -6.59 1.58
N GLY A 23 -5.83 -5.64 0.94
CA GLY A 23 -4.36 -5.66 0.87
C GLY A 23 -3.73 -6.49 -0.26
N LEU A 24 -4.52 -6.96 -1.23
CA LEU A 24 -4.06 -7.98 -2.18
C LEU A 24 -2.93 -7.47 -3.10
N ILE A 25 -3.00 -6.23 -3.59
CA ILE A 25 -1.96 -5.69 -4.47
C ILE A 25 -0.69 -5.44 -3.66
N ALA A 26 -0.78 -4.69 -2.56
CA ALA A 26 0.34 -4.42 -1.65
C ALA A 26 1.13 -5.68 -1.30
N VAL A 27 0.45 -6.74 -0.84
CA VAL A 27 1.09 -8.01 -0.48
C VAL A 27 1.81 -8.65 -1.67
N ASN A 28 1.21 -8.62 -2.86
CA ASN A 28 1.77 -9.23 -4.05
C ASN A 28 2.96 -8.46 -4.64
N VAL A 29 3.07 -7.16 -4.40
CA VAL A 29 4.16 -6.31 -4.92
C VAL A 29 5.22 -5.95 -3.87
N ALA A 30 4.99 -6.28 -2.59
CA ALA A 30 5.88 -6.02 -1.45
C ALA A 30 7.35 -6.40 -1.68
N ASN A 31 7.59 -7.50 -2.41
CA ASN A 31 8.94 -7.95 -2.75
C ASN A 31 9.63 -7.08 -3.81
N SER A 32 8.99 -6.06 -4.36
CA SER A 32 9.56 -5.21 -5.42
C SER A 32 10.07 -3.87 -4.87
N VAL A 33 9.85 -3.57 -3.59
CA VAL A 33 10.00 -2.23 -2.99
C VAL A 33 10.61 -2.26 -1.60
N GLU A 34 11.00 -1.10 -1.08
CA GLU A 34 11.50 -0.93 0.30
C GLU A 34 10.34 -1.14 1.27
N SER A 35 9.26 -0.36 1.11
CA SER A 35 8.07 -0.43 1.97
C SER A 35 6.80 0.03 1.27
N ILE A 36 5.66 -0.45 1.76
CA ILE A 36 4.33 -0.07 1.29
C ILE A 36 3.48 0.38 2.48
N ILE A 37 2.89 1.56 2.37
CA ILE A 37 1.75 1.96 3.19
C ILE A 37 0.49 1.76 2.34
N ALA A 38 -0.35 0.81 2.74
CA ALA A 38 -1.58 0.46 2.04
C ALA A 38 -2.80 0.95 2.83
N THR A 39 -3.56 1.85 2.24
CA THR A 39 -4.60 2.60 2.94
C THR A 39 -5.99 2.33 2.39
N ASP A 40 -6.99 2.42 3.25
CA ASP A 40 -8.39 2.35 2.87
C ASP A 40 -9.21 3.25 3.80
N PHE A 41 -10.27 3.86 3.28
CA PHE A 41 -11.17 4.67 4.10
C PHE A 41 -11.95 3.82 5.11
N SER A 42 -12.15 2.53 4.81
CA SER A 42 -12.93 1.62 5.65
C SER A 42 -12.07 0.94 6.71
N PRO A 43 -12.33 1.15 8.02
CA PRO A 43 -11.68 0.40 9.09
C PRO A 43 -11.84 -1.12 8.96
N LYS A 44 -13.01 -1.56 8.47
CA LYS A 44 -13.31 -2.98 8.25
C LYS A 44 -12.41 -3.62 7.19
N MET A 45 -12.04 -2.87 6.15
CA MET A 45 -11.12 -3.35 5.12
C MET A 45 -9.72 -3.54 5.69
N ILE A 46 -9.22 -2.56 6.43
CA ILE A 46 -7.91 -2.61 7.10
C ILE A 46 -7.85 -3.73 8.15
N GLU A 47 -8.90 -3.93 8.93
CA GLU A 47 -9.00 -5.05 9.87
C GLU A 47 -8.91 -6.40 9.13
N THR A 48 -9.62 -6.52 8.00
CA THR A 48 -9.60 -7.74 7.17
C THR A 48 -8.22 -7.97 6.55
N ALA A 49 -7.55 -6.92 6.05
CA ALA A 49 -6.21 -6.99 5.48
C ALA A 49 -5.20 -7.47 6.53
N LYS A 50 -5.23 -6.89 7.73
CA LYS A 50 -4.35 -7.28 8.86
C LYS A 50 -4.54 -8.75 9.25
N LYS A 51 -5.77 -9.26 9.26
CA LYS A 51 -6.07 -10.66 9.58
C LYS A 51 -5.52 -11.66 8.57
N LYS A 52 -5.36 -11.28 7.29
CA LYS A 52 -4.80 -12.14 6.24
C LYS A 52 -3.29 -12.34 6.39
N GLY A 53 -2.61 -11.47 7.14
CA GLY A 53 -1.16 -11.40 7.20
C GLY A 53 -0.57 -10.70 5.98
N ALA A 54 0.61 -10.10 6.17
CA ALA A 54 1.37 -9.45 5.12
C ALA A 54 2.86 -9.52 5.44
N PRO A 55 3.74 -9.33 4.43
CA PRO A 55 5.17 -9.14 4.66
C PRO A 55 5.45 -7.96 5.61
N ASP A 56 6.58 -8.00 6.31
CA ASP A 56 6.94 -7.00 7.34
C ASP A 56 7.02 -5.57 6.81
N ASN A 57 7.28 -5.40 5.51
CA ASN A 57 7.36 -4.11 4.86
C ASN A 57 6.03 -3.59 4.30
N VAL A 58 4.90 -4.22 4.63
CA VAL A 58 3.55 -3.76 4.29
C VAL A 58 2.82 -3.30 5.54
N HIS A 59 2.43 -2.03 5.57
CA HIS A 59 1.70 -1.43 6.68
C HIS A 59 0.31 -1.00 6.26
N PHE A 60 -0.71 -1.40 7.02
CA PHE A 60 -2.10 -1.06 6.73
C PHE A 60 -2.61 0.07 7.64
N SER A 61 -3.10 1.17 7.04
CA SER A 61 -3.67 2.33 7.76
C SER A 61 -5.07 2.69 7.25
N VAL A 62 -5.90 3.26 8.12
CA VAL A 62 -7.18 3.87 7.71
C VAL A 62 -6.90 5.33 7.37
N GLU A 63 -7.13 5.72 6.13
CA GLU A 63 -6.89 7.11 5.67
C GLU A 63 -8.03 7.59 4.77
N ASP A 64 -8.29 8.89 4.82
CA ASP A 64 -9.07 9.60 3.81
C ASP A 64 -8.13 10.06 2.69
N ALA A 65 -8.34 9.55 1.47
CA ALA A 65 -7.51 9.90 0.32
C ALA A 65 -7.59 11.39 -0.06
N THR A 66 -8.59 12.12 0.42
CA THR A 66 -8.75 13.57 0.23
C THR A 66 -8.06 14.40 1.33
N ALA A 67 -7.63 13.75 2.41
CA ALA A 67 -7.02 14.37 3.58
C ALA A 67 -6.01 13.42 4.25
N LEU A 68 -4.99 13.00 3.49
CA LEU A 68 -3.95 12.09 3.96
C LEU A 68 -3.17 12.71 5.12
N SER A 69 -2.87 11.90 6.14
CA SER A 69 -2.09 12.33 7.32
C SER A 69 -0.57 12.36 7.10
N PHE A 70 -0.12 11.96 5.91
CA PHE A 70 1.31 11.84 5.59
C PHE A 70 1.93 13.18 5.20
N PRO A 71 3.20 13.42 5.57
CA PRO A 71 3.97 14.54 5.05
C PRO A 71 4.12 14.50 3.52
N ASP A 72 4.29 15.67 2.92
CA ASP A 72 4.57 15.80 1.49
C ASP A 72 5.91 15.13 1.12
N HIS A 73 6.01 14.65 -0.12
CA HIS A 73 7.25 14.16 -0.75
C HIS A 73 7.95 12.98 -0.05
N ILE A 74 7.21 12.11 0.67
CA ILE A 74 7.79 10.92 1.31
C ILE A 74 7.62 9.61 0.52
N PHE A 75 6.80 9.61 -0.53
CA PHE A 75 6.53 8.44 -1.36
C PHE A 75 7.08 8.63 -2.77
N ASP A 76 7.75 7.62 -3.28
CA ASP A 76 8.32 7.59 -4.63
C ASP A 76 7.27 7.20 -5.68
N ALA A 77 6.26 6.44 -5.27
CA ALA A 77 5.16 6.02 -6.13
C ALA A 77 3.84 5.99 -5.36
N VAL A 78 2.77 6.28 -6.08
CA VAL A 78 1.40 6.15 -5.59
C VAL A 78 0.59 5.39 -6.62
N TYR A 79 -0.16 4.39 -6.20
CA TYR A 79 -1.12 3.72 -7.06
C TYR A 79 -2.47 3.53 -6.36
N LYS A 80 -3.51 3.41 -7.17
CA LYS A 80 -4.88 3.18 -6.74
C LYS A 80 -5.45 1.99 -7.50
N ARG A 81 -6.27 1.18 -6.83
CA ARG A 81 -7.09 0.13 -7.45
C ARG A 81 -8.37 0.67 -8.10
#